data_AF-A0A7J9RGP4-F1
#
_entry.id   AF-A0A7J9RGP4-F1
#
_cell.length_a   1.000
_cell.length_b   1.000
_cell.length_c   1.000
_cell.angle_alpha   90.00
_cell.angle_beta   90.00
_cell.angle_gamma   90.00
#
_symmetry.space_group_name_H-M   'P 1'
#
loop_
_entity.id
_entity.type
_entity.pdbx_description
1 polymer ?
#
loop_
_entity_poly.entity_id
_entity_poly.type
_entity_poly.pdbx_seq_one_letter_code
_entity_poly.pdbx_strand_id
1 'polypeptide(L)'
;MELPQRLAEQLDGKEGPTRQKAARLVVDLARVAKAASFVDVDHAHVSGVSVITGGHGLRTFLKDLSGDDQGTVVIPTTLNSAGCDREKMEEMGIAWPNFLEQQFEIVQAYDRLGIESTLSCTPYDRGIEIEGETASWAESNAVCFSNTWTSLITNRESGLSALATALTGYAPAWGLHLEENRRPNIRVVVECPLETLSDYSILGDWIGKNAKPEWNLPFGPMPYISGLDPFISFARKKALTAAAANYGSPMMWVEGHTTAPQDVDAIEWEGTLTFTQHDLQQRYEDLSPKGQVDLIVIGCPQASLEEMRTTAAALRTHMEFGDAVPNQRLWVFTSKENYNLAEADGTVSMLEEAGALVLVDTCPEVTPYNRNKYNHLLTNSMKAEHYLTSGLNRIPTSVATIEECVRHAVDPMRATGPTPTLSQAAHGGQTSAKTHQDGLTTINGSGLNSQDDFCIEGRAMVTDVPITYLGYVNRDTGVIEETGHPLDGRAIENTILIYPKGSGSTVAPYVLMGLLYQKKGPLAVINRDVCPLTLPACSLLNVPYGHGFEQDPCMVVNDGDLIRFKRENGLVSIEILERV
;
A
#
# COMPACT_ATOMS: atom_id res chain seq x y z
N MET A 1 1.61 28.09 11.12
CA MET A 1 0.94 26.89 11.63
C MET A 1 1.16 26.85 13.13
N GLU A 2 0.09 27.00 13.90
CA GLU A 2 0.11 26.87 15.36
C GLU A 2 0.04 25.38 15.73
N LEU A 3 0.86 24.93 16.68
CA LEU A 3 0.84 23.54 17.15
C LEU A 3 -0.23 23.41 18.24
N PRO A 4 -1.09 22.36 18.21
CA PRO A 4 -1.88 21.98 19.37
C PRO A 4 -0.99 21.87 20.61
N GLN A 5 -1.46 22.36 21.76
CA GLN A 5 -0.63 22.44 22.98
C GLN A 5 0.00 21.09 23.32
N ARG A 6 -0.79 20.01 23.30
CA ARG A 6 -0.30 18.66 23.60
C ARG A 6 0.75 18.18 22.59
N LEU A 7 0.55 18.45 21.29
CA LEU A 7 1.53 18.11 20.25
C LEU A 7 2.86 18.87 20.46
N ALA A 8 2.81 20.13 20.88
CA ALA A 8 4.01 20.90 21.23
C ALA A 8 4.74 20.31 22.45
N GLU A 9 4.00 19.89 23.48
CA GLU A 9 4.56 19.21 24.66
C GLU A 9 5.18 17.86 24.33
N GLN A 10 4.57 17.09 23.42
CA GLN A 10 5.14 15.85 22.89
C GLN A 10 6.44 16.13 22.12
N LEU A 11 6.47 17.16 21.27
CA LEU A 11 7.66 17.58 20.53
C LEU A 11 8.81 18.02 21.46
N ASP A 12 8.48 18.66 22.59
CA ASP A 12 9.44 19.02 23.65
C ASP A 12 9.94 17.81 24.45
N GLY A 13 9.37 16.62 24.24
CA GLY A 13 9.75 15.37 24.92
C GLY A 13 9.10 15.17 26.29
N LYS A 14 8.05 15.93 26.62
CA LYS A 14 7.38 15.83 27.94
C LYS A 14 6.59 14.53 28.12
N GLU A 15 6.20 13.88 27.03
CA GLU A 15 5.50 12.57 27.04
C GLU A 15 6.41 11.40 26.60
N GLY A 16 7.74 11.55 26.76
CA GLY A 16 8.72 10.49 26.49
C GLY A 16 9.31 10.52 25.07
N PRO A 17 10.46 9.82 24.87
CA PRO A 17 11.19 9.84 23.61
C PRO A 17 10.42 9.23 22.43
N THR A 18 9.57 8.22 22.67
CA THR A 18 8.78 7.59 21.60
C THR A 18 7.76 8.57 21.02
N ARG A 19 7.01 9.27 21.87
CA ARG A 19 6.07 10.31 21.41
C ARG A 19 6.77 11.53 20.84
N GLN A 20 7.96 11.87 21.33
CA GLN A 20 8.77 12.94 20.75
C GLN A 20 9.15 12.66 19.28
N LYS A 21 9.61 11.44 18.99
CA LYS A 21 9.93 11.01 17.61
C LYS A 21 8.68 11.06 16.72
N ALA A 22 7.54 10.60 17.24
CA ALA A 22 6.27 10.64 16.52
C ALA A 22 5.80 12.08 16.25
N ALA A 23 5.82 12.96 17.25
CA ALA A 23 5.45 14.37 17.11
C ALA A 23 6.34 15.10 16.09
N ARG A 24 7.64 14.82 16.09
CA ARG A 24 8.58 15.35 15.11
C ARG A 24 8.18 14.97 13.68
N LEU A 25 7.84 13.70 13.45
CA LEU A 25 7.38 13.23 12.15
C LEU A 25 6.06 13.90 11.73
N VAL A 26 5.08 13.98 12.63
CA VAL A 26 3.78 14.63 12.37
C VAL A 26 3.98 16.11 11.99
N VAL A 27 4.84 16.83 12.70
CA VAL A 27 5.13 18.25 12.43
C VAL A 27 5.89 18.45 11.11
N ASP A 28 6.86 17.58 10.81
CA ASP A 28 7.55 17.62 9.52
C ASP A 28 6.58 17.37 8.36
N LEU A 29 5.73 16.33 8.47
CA LEU A 29 4.70 16.03 7.46
C LEU A 29 3.77 17.22 7.25
N ALA A 30 3.31 17.87 8.33
CA ALA A 30 2.44 19.02 8.22
C ALA A 30 3.10 20.21 7.50
N ARG A 31 4.37 20.49 7.81
CA ARG A 31 5.11 21.58 7.16
C ARG A 31 5.36 21.31 5.69
N VAL A 32 5.77 20.09 5.37
CA VAL A 32 6.05 19.68 3.99
C VAL A 32 4.75 19.65 3.16
N ALA A 33 3.64 19.18 3.72
CA ALA A 33 2.32 19.24 3.11
C ALA A 33 1.74 20.67 3.05
N LYS A 34 2.43 21.67 3.63
CA LYS A 34 1.95 23.05 3.79
C LYS A 34 0.59 23.13 4.49
N ALA A 35 0.33 22.21 5.41
CA ALA A 35 -0.89 22.17 6.20
C ALA A 35 -1.03 23.46 7.02
N ALA A 36 -2.23 24.04 7.03
CA ALA A 36 -2.51 25.23 7.83
C ALA A 36 -2.69 24.89 9.32
N SER A 37 -3.15 23.68 9.62
CA SER A 37 -3.55 23.18 10.94
C SER A 37 -3.34 21.66 11.04
N PHE A 38 -3.74 21.10 12.18
CA PHE A 38 -3.79 19.66 12.46
C PHE A 38 -5.25 19.26 12.71
N VAL A 39 -5.54 17.98 12.56
CA VAL A 39 -6.80 17.35 12.98
C VAL A 39 -6.54 16.41 14.16
N ASP A 40 -7.48 16.39 15.10
CA ASP A 40 -7.58 15.30 16.08
C ASP A 40 -8.02 14.04 15.34
N VAL A 41 -7.41 12.90 15.63
CA VAL A 41 -7.69 11.63 14.96
C VAL A 41 -8.37 10.68 15.95
N ASP A 42 -9.50 10.10 15.55
CA ASP A 42 -10.29 9.23 16.43
C ASP A 42 -9.73 7.81 16.48
N HIS A 43 -9.17 7.32 15.37
CA HIS A 43 -8.62 5.97 15.29
C HIS A 43 -7.57 5.82 14.18
N ALA A 44 -6.66 4.87 14.37
CA ALA A 44 -5.60 4.56 13.41
C ALA A 44 -5.60 3.08 13.00
N HIS A 45 -5.09 2.81 11.81
CA HIS A 45 -4.84 1.45 11.32
C HIS A 45 -3.43 1.37 10.76
N VAL A 46 -2.57 0.62 11.44
CA VAL A 46 -1.13 0.58 11.19
C VAL A 46 -0.75 -0.59 10.29
N SER A 47 0.06 -0.31 9.27
CA SER A 47 0.65 -1.28 8.35
C SER A 47 2.14 -1.49 8.63
N GLY A 48 2.72 -2.53 8.03
CA GLY A 48 4.11 -2.92 8.27
C GLY A 48 4.19 -3.92 9.40
N VAL A 49 3.60 -5.09 9.18
CA VAL A 49 3.44 -6.15 10.19
C VAL A 49 4.21 -7.39 9.77
N SER A 50 4.52 -7.56 8.49
CA SER A 50 5.20 -8.75 7.97
C SER A 50 6.71 -8.57 7.84
N VAL A 51 7.46 -9.64 8.16
CA VAL A 51 8.92 -9.74 7.97
C VAL A 51 9.31 -9.42 6.53
N ILE A 52 8.51 -9.84 5.53
CA ILE A 52 8.83 -9.56 4.13
C ILE A 52 8.52 -8.13 3.72
N THR A 53 7.71 -7.38 4.46
CA THR A 53 7.44 -5.97 4.15
C THR A 53 8.40 -5.02 4.87
N GLY A 54 8.68 -5.29 6.14
CA GLY A 54 9.45 -4.38 6.99
C GLY A 54 10.89 -4.82 7.27
N GLY A 55 11.19 -6.12 7.15
CA GLY A 55 12.51 -6.68 7.38
C GLY A 55 13.13 -6.30 8.74
N HIS A 56 14.45 -6.22 8.76
CA HIS A 56 15.20 -5.73 9.92
C HIS A 56 14.95 -4.24 10.21
N GLY A 57 14.60 -3.43 9.21
CA GLY A 57 14.30 -2.01 9.38
C GLY A 57 13.15 -1.79 10.34
N LEU A 58 12.00 -2.40 10.05
CA LEU A 58 10.83 -2.42 10.91
C LEU A 58 11.15 -2.98 12.30
N ARG A 59 11.78 -4.15 12.38
CA ARG A 59 12.11 -4.81 13.66
C ARG A 59 13.01 -3.94 14.54
N THR A 60 14.02 -3.30 13.96
CA THR A 60 14.93 -2.39 14.70
C THR A 60 14.19 -1.18 15.22
N PHE A 61 13.34 -0.57 14.37
CA PHE A 61 12.57 0.60 14.74
C PHE A 61 11.52 0.30 15.82
N LEU A 62 10.76 -0.79 15.68
CA LEU A 62 9.79 -1.19 16.69
C LEU A 62 10.46 -1.53 18.03
N LYS A 63 11.65 -2.14 18.01
CA LYS A 63 12.42 -2.39 19.23
C LYS A 63 12.82 -1.10 19.94
N ASP A 64 13.18 -0.07 19.19
CA ASP A 64 13.49 1.26 19.72
C ASP A 64 12.25 1.92 20.34
N LEU A 65 11.10 1.91 19.65
CA LEU A 65 9.87 2.51 20.16
C LEU A 65 9.28 1.76 21.36
N SER A 66 9.18 0.44 21.27
CA SER A 66 8.60 -0.43 22.32
C SER A 66 9.51 -0.62 23.53
N GLY A 67 10.72 -0.04 23.52
CA GLY A 67 11.59 0.05 24.68
C GLY A 67 11.23 1.19 25.64
N ASP A 68 10.29 2.07 25.26
CA ASP A 68 9.74 3.13 26.10
C ASP A 68 8.39 2.69 26.68
N ASP A 69 8.38 2.29 27.95
CA ASP A 69 7.17 1.81 28.65
C ASP A 69 6.04 2.87 28.72
N GLN A 70 6.36 4.15 28.54
CA GLN A 70 5.37 5.24 28.50
C GLN A 70 4.93 5.57 27.07
N GLY A 71 5.60 5.02 26.06
CA GLY A 71 5.44 5.31 24.63
C GLY A 71 4.27 4.59 23.96
N THR A 72 3.13 4.45 24.62
CA THR A 72 1.95 3.78 24.05
C THR A 72 1.11 4.71 23.17
N VAL A 73 0.31 4.12 22.28
CA VAL A 73 -0.69 4.84 21.50
C VAL A 73 -1.70 5.55 22.41
N VAL A 74 -2.25 6.65 21.92
CA VAL A 74 -3.18 7.52 22.67
C VAL A 74 -4.59 7.53 22.08
N ILE A 75 -4.80 6.82 20.97
CA ILE A 75 -6.07 6.63 20.27
C ILE A 75 -6.27 5.14 19.93
N PRO A 76 -7.51 4.65 19.81
CA PRO A 76 -7.81 3.30 19.31
C PRO A 76 -7.03 2.99 18.03
N THR A 77 -6.23 1.94 18.07
CA THR A 77 -5.33 1.59 16.97
C THR A 77 -5.37 0.10 16.70
N THR A 78 -5.57 -0.26 15.44
CA THR A 78 -5.65 -1.64 14.96
C THR A 78 -4.47 -1.96 14.04
N LEU A 79 -4.22 -3.25 13.82
CA LEU A 79 -3.03 -3.75 13.12
C LEU A 79 -3.40 -4.52 11.85
N ASN A 80 -2.72 -4.21 10.76
CA ASN A 80 -2.88 -4.90 9.48
C ASN A 80 -2.38 -6.36 9.56
N SER A 81 -2.66 -7.17 8.54
CA SER A 81 -2.35 -8.60 8.51
C SER A 81 -0.85 -8.91 8.65
N ALA A 82 -0.55 -9.96 9.41
CA ALA A 82 0.76 -10.58 9.50
C ALA A 82 1.09 -11.39 8.24
N GLY A 83 2.32 -11.87 8.11
CA GLY A 83 2.74 -12.63 6.94
C GLY A 83 2.46 -14.14 6.98
N CYS A 84 1.90 -14.66 8.07
CA CYS A 84 1.37 -16.03 8.10
C CYS A 84 0.30 -16.20 9.17
N ASP A 85 -0.55 -17.20 8.96
CA ASP A 85 -1.34 -17.79 10.03
C ASP A 85 -0.38 -18.59 10.93
N ARG A 86 -0.28 -18.20 12.21
CA ARG A 86 0.67 -18.83 13.14
C ARG A 86 0.32 -20.30 13.43
N GLU A 87 -0.95 -20.68 13.30
CA GLU A 87 -1.44 -22.03 13.61
C GLU A 87 -1.34 -22.95 12.39
N LYS A 88 -1.22 -22.37 11.18
CA LYS A 88 -1.22 -23.08 9.89
C LYS A 88 0.05 -22.86 9.05
N MET A 89 1.17 -22.43 9.65
CA MET A 89 2.41 -22.11 8.93
C MET A 89 2.99 -23.32 8.16
N GLU A 90 2.87 -24.53 8.73
CA GLU A 90 3.36 -25.76 8.11
C GLU A 90 2.55 -26.11 6.85
N GLU A 91 1.23 -26.00 6.94
CA GLU A 91 0.27 -26.20 5.84
C GLU A 91 0.48 -25.17 4.73
N MET A 92 0.76 -23.91 5.09
CA MET A 92 1.16 -22.86 4.14
C MET A 92 2.50 -23.16 3.45
N GLY A 93 3.30 -24.10 3.99
CA GLY A 93 4.55 -24.54 3.38
C GLY A 93 5.62 -23.45 3.29
N ILE A 94 5.60 -22.48 4.21
CA ILE A 94 6.50 -21.33 4.23
C ILE A 94 7.95 -21.79 4.46
N ALA A 95 8.81 -21.52 3.49
CA ALA A 95 10.23 -21.89 3.50
C ALA A 95 11.15 -20.70 3.84
N TRP A 96 10.73 -19.89 4.82
CA TRP A 96 11.49 -18.71 5.25
C TRP A 96 12.14 -18.95 6.63
N PRO A 97 13.48 -18.83 6.77
CA PRO A 97 14.17 -19.11 8.02
C PRO A 97 13.70 -18.24 9.19
N ASN A 98 13.37 -18.88 10.31
CA ASN A 98 12.93 -18.22 11.55
C ASN A 98 11.77 -17.23 11.35
N PHE A 99 10.90 -17.49 10.36
CA PHE A 99 9.84 -16.54 9.98
C PHE A 99 8.88 -16.29 11.14
N LEU A 100 8.37 -17.36 11.78
CA LEU A 100 7.41 -17.23 12.86
C LEU A 100 7.97 -16.47 14.07
N GLU A 101 9.23 -16.72 14.42
CA GLU A 101 9.93 -16.01 15.50
C GLU A 101 10.02 -14.51 15.18
N GLN A 102 10.51 -14.16 13.99
CA GLN A 102 10.62 -12.76 13.57
C GLN A 102 9.26 -12.07 13.43
N GLN A 103 8.25 -12.78 12.96
CA GLN A 103 6.87 -12.30 12.83
C GLN A 103 6.27 -12.03 14.21
N PHE A 104 6.52 -12.92 15.17
CA PHE A 104 6.06 -12.78 16.55
C PHE A 104 6.73 -11.60 17.26
N GLU A 105 8.02 -11.37 17.05
CA GLU A 105 8.71 -10.18 17.56
C GLU A 105 8.04 -8.87 17.13
N ILE A 106 7.61 -8.79 15.85
CA ILE A 106 6.94 -7.60 15.32
C ILE A 106 5.59 -7.38 16.01
N VAL A 107 4.77 -8.43 16.08
CA VAL A 107 3.42 -8.35 16.70
C VAL A 107 3.54 -7.99 18.18
N GLN A 108 4.47 -8.61 18.92
CA GLN A 108 4.71 -8.29 20.32
C GLN A 108 5.19 -6.85 20.54
N ALA A 109 5.99 -6.30 19.63
CA ALA A 109 6.44 -4.93 19.76
C ALA A 109 5.27 -3.94 19.56
N TYR A 110 4.35 -4.21 18.64
CA TYR A 110 3.12 -3.44 18.50
C TYR A 110 2.19 -3.57 19.71
N ASP A 111 2.03 -4.78 20.25
CA ASP A 111 1.24 -5.02 21.47
C ASP A 111 1.76 -4.21 22.67
N ARG A 112 3.09 -4.13 22.84
CA ARG A 112 3.72 -3.26 23.86
C ARG A 112 3.47 -1.77 23.65
N LEU A 113 3.24 -1.34 22.41
CA LEU A 113 2.83 0.03 22.11
C LEU A 113 1.33 0.26 22.37
N GLY A 114 0.58 -0.76 22.82
CA GLY A 114 -0.85 -0.68 23.10
C GLY A 114 -1.74 -0.82 21.87
N ILE A 115 -1.22 -1.37 20.78
CA ILE A 115 -1.97 -1.55 19.52
C ILE A 115 -2.72 -2.89 19.55
N GLU A 116 -4.00 -2.86 19.18
CA GLU A 116 -4.84 -4.05 19.08
C GLU A 116 -4.37 -4.92 17.90
N SER A 117 -3.94 -6.14 18.19
CA SER A 117 -3.47 -7.10 17.19
C SER A 117 -4.63 -7.77 16.44
N THR A 118 -5.39 -6.97 15.70
CA THR A 118 -6.51 -7.44 14.85
C THR A 118 -6.05 -8.26 13.65
N LEU A 119 -4.82 -8.02 13.19
CA LEU A 119 -4.16 -8.72 12.09
C LEU A 119 -5.03 -8.82 10.81
N SER A 120 -5.68 -7.72 10.46
CA SER A 120 -6.64 -7.68 9.35
C SER A 120 -6.42 -6.48 8.44
N CYS A 121 -6.41 -6.72 7.12
CA CYS A 121 -6.37 -5.67 6.11
C CYS A 121 -7.75 -5.04 5.82
N THR A 122 -8.79 -5.47 6.55
CA THR A 122 -10.17 -4.96 6.46
C THR A 122 -10.65 -4.48 7.83
N PRO A 123 -10.07 -3.40 8.39
CA PRO A 123 -10.46 -2.90 9.71
C PRO A 123 -11.94 -2.48 9.79
N TYR A 124 -12.56 -2.19 8.65
CA TYR A 124 -13.98 -1.86 8.51
C TYR A 124 -14.92 -3.08 8.44
N ASP A 125 -14.39 -4.31 8.34
CA ASP A 125 -15.15 -5.56 8.24
C ASP A 125 -15.02 -6.39 9.54
N ARG A 126 -15.38 -5.76 10.67
CA ARG A 126 -15.23 -6.32 12.02
C ARG A 126 -16.56 -6.52 12.77
N GLY A 127 -17.69 -6.20 12.14
CA GLY A 127 -19.01 -6.27 12.78
C GLY A 127 -19.24 -5.27 13.90
N ILE A 128 -18.36 -4.27 14.04
CA ILE A 128 -18.48 -3.14 14.98
C ILE A 128 -18.61 -1.83 14.21
N GLU A 129 -19.39 -0.91 14.75
CA GLU A 129 -19.46 0.45 14.23
C GLU A 129 -18.18 1.19 14.62
N ILE A 130 -17.55 1.86 13.64
CA ILE A 130 -16.36 2.67 13.90
C ILE A 130 -16.85 4.09 14.22
N GLU A 131 -16.72 4.46 15.49
CA GLU A 131 -17.07 5.80 15.97
C GLU A 131 -16.01 6.84 15.55
N GLY A 132 -16.45 8.10 15.41
CA GLY A 132 -15.61 9.23 15.03
C GLY A 132 -15.79 9.68 13.58
N GLU A 133 -15.05 10.71 13.20
CA GLU A 133 -15.09 11.33 11.87
C GLU A 133 -13.72 11.23 11.17
N THR A 134 -12.63 11.24 11.93
CA THR A 134 -11.28 11.34 11.37
C THR A 134 -10.45 10.10 11.67
N ALA A 135 -9.83 9.54 10.63
CA ALA A 135 -8.97 8.36 10.74
C ALA A 135 -7.58 8.58 10.12
N SER A 136 -6.64 7.71 10.50
CA SER A 136 -5.29 7.65 9.94
C SER A 136 -4.94 6.20 9.56
N TRP A 137 -5.26 5.81 8.32
CA TRP A 137 -5.17 4.42 7.88
C TRP A 137 -4.09 4.19 6.83
N ALA A 138 -3.22 3.20 7.09
CA ALA A 138 -2.11 2.84 6.22
C ALA A 138 -2.41 1.67 5.27
N GLU A 139 -3.68 1.26 5.13
CA GLU A 139 -4.13 0.22 4.21
C GLU A 139 -4.96 0.83 3.07
N SER A 140 -4.50 0.67 1.83
CA SER A 140 -5.06 1.37 0.67
C SER A 140 -6.52 1.01 0.40
N ASN A 141 -6.89 -0.27 0.55
CA ASN A 141 -8.28 -0.68 0.35
C ASN A 141 -9.21 -0.08 1.41
N ALA A 142 -8.73 0.01 2.65
CA ALA A 142 -9.49 0.55 3.77
C ALA A 142 -9.69 2.06 3.64
N VAL A 143 -8.68 2.79 3.16
CA VAL A 143 -8.80 4.23 2.85
C VAL A 143 -9.89 4.48 1.80
N CYS A 144 -9.88 3.73 0.70
CA CYS A 144 -10.87 3.89 -0.35
C CYS A 144 -12.27 3.50 0.12
N PHE A 145 -12.39 2.40 0.87
CA PHE A 145 -13.67 1.93 1.41
C PHE A 145 -14.28 2.93 2.40
N SER A 146 -13.50 3.40 3.38
CA SER A 146 -13.96 4.31 4.43
C SER A 146 -14.43 5.64 3.85
N ASN A 147 -13.61 6.29 3.03
CA ASN A 147 -13.99 7.57 2.43
C ASN A 147 -15.23 7.46 1.52
N THR A 148 -15.49 6.29 0.91
CA THR A 148 -16.59 6.09 -0.05
C THR A 148 -17.90 5.68 0.63
N TRP A 149 -17.84 4.72 1.56
CA TRP A 149 -19.02 4.02 2.08
C TRP A 149 -19.39 4.38 3.52
N THR A 150 -18.56 5.19 4.18
CA THR A 150 -18.75 5.61 5.56
C THR A 150 -18.60 7.13 5.69
N SER A 151 -18.83 7.68 6.88
CA SER A 151 -18.55 9.08 7.19
C SER A 151 -17.08 9.36 7.52
N LEU A 152 -16.23 8.32 7.59
CA LEU A 152 -14.84 8.48 7.99
C LEU A 152 -14.01 9.19 6.91
N ILE A 153 -13.13 10.06 7.39
CA ILE A 153 -12.23 10.87 6.57
C ILE A 153 -10.79 10.47 6.89
N THR A 154 -10.07 9.96 5.88
CA THR A 154 -8.66 9.59 6.01
C THR A 154 -7.89 9.88 4.74
N ASN A 155 -6.63 10.30 4.91
CA ASN A 155 -5.65 10.26 3.83
C ASN A 155 -5.11 8.85 3.61
N ARG A 156 -4.36 8.68 2.52
CA ARG A 156 -3.51 7.51 2.31
C ARG A 156 -2.22 7.66 3.11
N GLU A 157 -2.22 7.11 4.32
CA GLU A 157 -1.09 7.20 5.24
C GLU A 157 -0.04 6.11 4.98
N SER A 158 1.21 6.38 5.36
CA SER A 158 2.26 5.37 5.43
C SER A 158 2.16 4.59 6.74
N GLY A 159 2.78 3.41 6.82
CA GLY A 159 2.87 2.67 8.10
C GLY A 159 3.50 3.51 9.22
N LEU A 160 4.48 4.36 8.88
CA LEU A 160 5.16 5.24 9.84
C LEU A 160 4.31 6.45 10.25
N SER A 161 3.59 7.07 9.31
CA SER A 161 2.75 8.25 9.62
C SER A 161 1.47 7.87 10.36
N ALA A 162 0.87 6.71 10.06
CA ALA A 162 -0.24 6.16 10.85
C ALA A 162 0.21 5.80 12.27
N LEU A 163 1.39 5.19 12.45
CA LEU A 163 1.92 4.90 13.78
C LEU A 163 2.26 6.18 14.56
N ALA A 164 2.84 7.18 13.89
CA ALA A 164 3.11 8.46 14.54
C ALA A 164 1.82 9.16 14.98
N THR A 165 0.79 9.12 14.14
CA THR A 165 -0.55 9.62 14.47
C THR A 165 -1.17 8.86 15.64
N ALA A 166 -1.03 7.53 15.68
CA ALA A 166 -1.51 6.71 16.79
C ALA A 166 -0.85 7.09 18.13
N LEU A 167 0.43 7.44 18.11
CA LEU A 167 1.21 7.83 19.29
C LEU A 167 0.93 9.27 19.76
N THR A 168 0.58 10.18 18.84
CA THR A 168 0.37 11.60 19.15
C THR A 168 -1.10 11.96 19.34
N GLY A 169 -2.00 11.30 18.62
CA GLY A 169 -3.42 11.66 18.46
C GLY A 169 -3.67 12.69 17.35
N TYR A 170 -2.63 13.10 16.60
CA TYR A 170 -2.70 14.20 15.64
C TYR A 170 -2.18 13.81 14.27
N ALA A 171 -2.91 14.22 13.23
CA ALA A 171 -2.45 14.21 11.84
C ALA A 171 -2.48 15.63 11.26
N PRO A 172 -1.68 15.93 10.22
CA PRO A 172 -1.80 17.21 9.52
C PRO A 172 -3.16 17.35 8.83
N ALA A 173 -3.73 18.56 8.81
CA ALA A 173 -4.93 18.85 8.03
C ALA A 173 -4.52 19.12 6.56
N TRP A 174 -4.52 18.08 5.73
CA TRP A 174 -4.14 18.15 4.32
C TRP A 174 -4.88 17.08 3.50
N GLY A 175 -4.77 17.16 2.17
CA GLY A 175 -5.35 16.16 1.29
C GLY A 175 -6.85 16.01 1.49
N LEU A 176 -7.33 14.78 1.70
CA LEU A 176 -8.74 14.45 1.90
C LEU A 176 -9.32 14.87 3.25
N HIS A 177 -8.50 15.31 4.21
CA HIS A 177 -9.01 15.99 5.41
C HIS A 177 -9.61 17.36 5.10
N LEU A 178 -9.32 17.92 3.92
CA LEU A 178 -9.87 19.19 3.47
C LEU A 178 -11.05 18.94 2.53
N GLU A 179 -12.21 19.48 2.87
CA GLU A 179 -13.46 19.29 2.12
C GLU A 179 -13.33 19.77 0.67
N GLU A 180 -12.58 20.85 0.43
CA GLU A 180 -12.34 21.38 -0.90
C GLU A 180 -11.66 20.40 -1.86
N ASN A 181 -10.92 19.41 -1.32
CA ASN A 181 -10.22 18.40 -2.11
C ASN A 181 -11.09 17.15 -2.37
N ARG A 182 -12.24 16.99 -1.69
CA ARG A 182 -13.15 15.85 -1.82
C ARG A 182 -14.14 16.08 -2.97
N ARG A 183 -13.62 16.14 -4.20
CA ARG A 183 -14.43 16.36 -5.42
C ARG A 183 -14.13 15.29 -6.45
N PRO A 184 -15.15 14.76 -7.16
CA PRO A 184 -14.88 13.80 -8.21
C PRO A 184 -14.19 14.50 -9.40
N ASN A 185 -13.32 13.76 -10.09
CA ASN A 185 -12.53 14.27 -11.22
C ASN A 185 -12.74 13.48 -12.51
N ILE A 186 -13.25 12.25 -12.43
CA ILE A 186 -13.50 11.38 -13.59
C ILE A 186 -14.96 10.93 -13.59
N ARG A 187 -15.61 10.98 -14.76
CA ARG A 187 -16.95 10.39 -14.94
C ARG A 187 -16.82 8.96 -15.43
N VAL A 188 -17.50 8.02 -14.79
CA VAL A 188 -17.54 6.61 -15.19
C VAL A 188 -18.99 6.19 -15.45
N VAL A 189 -19.25 5.67 -16.63
CA VAL A 189 -20.56 5.14 -17.04
C VAL A 189 -20.44 3.64 -17.25
N VAL A 190 -21.20 2.85 -16.50
CA VAL A 190 -21.25 1.40 -16.63
C VAL A 190 -22.45 1.02 -17.49
N GLU A 191 -22.20 0.37 -18.63
CA GLU A 191 -23.22 0.01 -19.63
C GLU A 191 -23.46 -1.51 -19.72
N CYS A 192 -23.02 -2.27 -18.72
CA CYS A 192 -23.23 -3.72 -18.63
C CYS A 192 -23.59 -4.17 -17.21
N PRO A 193 -24.31 -5.30 -17.07
CA PRO A 193 -24.58 -5.87 -15.75
C PRO A 193 -23.30 -6.44 -15.12
N LEU A 194 -23.16 -6.27 -13.81
CA LEU A 194 -22.09 -6.88 -13.00
C LEU A 194 -22.68 -7.89 -12.03
N GLU A 195 -22.39 -9.17 -12.22
CA GLU A 195 -23.06 -10.26 -11.52
C GLU A 195 -22.23 -10.81 -10.37
N THR A 196 -20.91 -10.89 -10.54
CA THR A 196 -19.98 -11.52 -9.61
C THR A 196 -19.13 -10.51 -8.87
N LEU A 197 -18.56 -10.91 -7.73
CA LEU A 197 -17.60 -10.08 -6.98
C LEU A 197 -16.36 -9.71 -7.83
N SER A 198 -15.93 -10.62 -8.69
CA SER A 198 -14.82 -10.41 -9.60
C SER A 198 -15.12 -9.34 -10.66
N ASP A 199 -16.38 -9.16 -11.07
CA ASP A 199 -16.77 -8.09 -12.01
C ASP A 199 -16.58 -6.70 -11.38
N TYR A 200 -16.97 -6.53 -10.12
CA TYR A 200 -16.75 -5.28 -9.37
C TYR A 200 -15.26 -5.05 -9.12
N SER A 201 -14.50 -6.11 -8.85
CA SER A 201 -13.04 -6.03 -8.72
C SER A 201 -12.38 -5.61 -10.05
N ILE A 202 -12.82 -6.15 -11.19
CA ILE A 202 -12.33 -5.76 -12.51
C ILE A 202 -12.68 -4.31 -12.82
N LEU A 203 -13.91 -3.87 -12.53
CA LEU A 203 -14.31 -2.48 -12.74
C LEU A 203 -13.40 -1.52 -11.97
N GLY A 204 -13.16 -1.78 -10.69
CA GLY A 204 -12.30 -0.92 -9.86
C GLY A 204 -10.89 -0.77 -10.42
N ASP A 205 -10.26 -1.89 -10.79
CA ASP A 205 -8.95 -1.90 -11.42
C ASP A 205 -8.95 -1.19 -12.79
N TRP A 206 -9.96 -1.47 -13.61
CA TRP A 206 -10.09 -0.93 -14.97
C TRP A 206 -10.19 0.60 -14.98
N ILE A 207 -10.88 1.21 -14.03
CA ILE A 207 -11.00 2.68 -13.94
C ILE A 207 -9.62 3.32 -13.83
N GLY A 208 -8.80 2.84 -12.90
CA GLY A 208 -7.46 3.36 -12.67
C GLY A 208 -6.50 3.06 -13.83
N LYS A 209 -6.58 1.84 -14.39
CA LYS A 209 -5.79 1.43 -15.55
C LYS A 209 -6.05 2.28 -16.80
N ASN A 210 -7.26 2.80 -16.95
CA ASN A 210 -7.66 3.64 -18.08
C ASN A 210 -7.62 5.15 -17.76
N ALA A 211 -7.17 5.54 -16.57
CA ALA A 211 -6.89 6.93 -16.27
C ALA A 211 -5.72 7.42 -17.13
N LYS A 212 -5.89 8.58 -17.76
CA LYS A 212 -4.90 9.08 -18.72
C LYS A 212 -3.76 9.83 -18.00
N PRO A 213 -2.49 9.65 -18.40
CA PRO A 213 -1.36 10.33 -17.77
C PRO A 213 -1.44 11.86 -17.80
N GLU A 214 -2.13 12.44 -18.77
CA GLU A 214 -2.34 13.89 -18.90
C GLU A 214 -3.40 14.47 -17.96
N TRP A 215 -4.21 13.63 -17.29
CA TRP A 215 -5.25 14.08 -16.38
C TRP A 215 -4.66 14.64 -15.08
N ASN A 216 -5.19 15.78 -14.63
CA ASN A 216 -4.76 16.41 -13.40
C ASN A 216 -5.43 15.74 -12.19
N LEU A 217 -4.77 14.71 -11.66
CA LEU A 217 -5.27 13.88 -10.55
C LEU A 217 -4.38 14.02 -9.30
N PRO A 218 -4.36 15.18 -8.62
CA PRO A 218 -3.39 15.48 -7.55
C PRO A 218 -3.45 14.51 -6.37
N PHE A 219 -4.62 13.92 -6.10
CA PHE A 219 -4.85 12.93 -5.05
C PHE A 219 -5.17 11.53 -5.59
N GLY A 220 -5.01 11.33 -6.90
CA GLY A 220 -5.40 10.10 -7.61
C GLY A 220 -6.79 10.17 -8.27
N PRO A 221 -7.17 9.10 -9.00
CA PRO A 221 -8.47 9.00 -9.63
C PRO A 221 -9.59 8.97 -8.57
N MET A 222 -10.56 9.86 -8.69
CA MET A 222 -11.70 9.99 -7.79
C MET A 222 -12.98 9.98 -8.63
N PRO A 223 -13.47 8.79 -9.01
CA PRO A 223 -14.53 8.66 -10.01
C PRO A 223 -15.92 8.94 -9.44
N TYR A 224 -16.79 9.51 -10.27
CA TYR A 224 -18.25 9.43 -10.12
C TYR A 224 -18.78 8.33 -11.04
N ILE A 225 -19.32 7.27 -10.45
CA ILE A 225 -19.76 6.05 -11.13
C ILE A 225 -21.29 6.04 -11.24
N SER A 226 -21.78 5.82 -12.45
CA SER A 226 -23.20 5.69 -12.80
C SER A 226 -23.47 4.38 -13.54
N GLY A 227 -24.72 3.91 -13.53
CA GLY A 227 -25.13 2.69 -14.26
C GLY A 227 -24.94 1.37 -13.52
N LEU A 228 -24.61 1.40 -12.22
CA LEU A 228 -24.61 0.19 -11.38
C LEU A 228 -26.02 -0.19 -10.91
N ASP A 229 -26.19 -1.46 -10.54
CA ASP A 229 -27.46 -1.98 -10.02
C ASP A 229 -27.94 -1.21 -8.76
N PRO A 230 -29.26 -1.13 -8.52
CA PRO A 230 -29.81 -0.48 -7.33
C PRO A 230 -29.35 -1.10 -6.01
N PHE A 231 -28.93 -2.37 -6.02
CA PHE A 231 -28.41 -3.06 -4.85
C PHE A 231 -26.98 -3.57 -5.09
N ILE A 232 -26.06 -3.17 -4.23
CA ILE A 232 -24.68 -3.64 -4.20
C ILE A 232 -24.39 -4.14 -2.79
N SER A 233 -24.02 -5.42 -2.66
CA SER A 233 -23.69 -6.03 -1.38
C SER A 233 -22.42 -5.44 -0.77
N PHE A 234 -22.22 -5.65 0.53
CA PHE A 234 -21.00 -5.21 1.22
C PHE A 234 -19.73 -5.78 0.56
N ALA A 235 -19.73 -7.06 0.19
CA ALA A 235 -18.56 -7.67 -0.45
C ALA A 235 -18.27 -7.08 -1.85
N ARG A 236 -19.31 -6.71 -2.61
CA ARG A 236 -19.16 -6.04 -3.92
C ARG A 236 -18.61 -4.61 -3.77
N LYS A 237 -19.11 -3.85 -2.78
CA LYS A 237 -18.58 -2.54 -2.39
C LYS A 237 -17.08 -2.64 -2.04
N LYS A 238 -16.74 -3.66 -1.24
CA LYS A 238 -15.37 -3.98 -0.85
C LYS A 238 -14.48 -4.30 -2.06
N ALA A 239 -14.94 -5.19 -2.95
CA ALA A 239 -14.19 -5.58 -4.14
C ALA A 239 -13.90 -4.40 -5.08
N LEU A 240 -14.89 -3.53 -5.29
CA LEU A 240 -14.77 -2.33 -6.13
C LEU A 240 -13.71 -1.37 -5.58
N THR A 241 -13.83 -0.94 -4.32
CA THR A 241 -12.90 0.04 -3.73
C THR A 241 -11.51 -0.54 -3.53
N ALA A 242 -11.40 -1.83 -3.21
CA ALA A 242 -10.11 -2.47 -3.03
C ALA A 242 -9.29 -2.52 -4.31
N ALA A 243 -9.92 -2.83 -5.45
CA ALA A 243 -9.24 -2.86 -6.73
C ALA A 243 -8.96 -1.45 -7.27
N ALA A 244 -9.88 -0.49 -7.09
CA ALA A 244 -9.64 0.91 -7.46
C ALA A 244 -8.44 1.53 -6.70
N ALA A 245 -8.20 1.08 -5.48
CA ALA A 245 -7.06 1.51 -4.67
C ALA A 245 -5.69 1.06 -5.24
N ASN A 246 -5.63 0.04 -6.11
CA ASN A 246 -4.40 -0.39 -6.79
C ASN A 246 -3.77 0.76 -7.59
N TYR A 247 -4.61 1.57 -8.22
CA TYR A 247 -4.22 2.76 -8.99
C TYR A 247 -4.33 4.05 -8.18
N GLY A 248 -4.36 3.94 -6.86
CA GLY A 248 -4.32 5.08 -5.95
C GLY A 248 -5.62 5.85 -5.81
N SER A 249 -6.78 5.28 -6.16
CA SER A 249 -8.08 5.91 -5.88
C SER A 249 -8.29 5.99 -4.37
N PRO A 250 -8.37 7.20 -3.76
CA PRO A 250 -8.53 7.30 -2.32
C PRO A 250 -10.01 7.38 -1.90
N MET A 251 -10.92 7.62 -2.86
CA MET A 251 -12.35 7.85 -2.67
C MET A 251 -13.08 7.75 -4.02
N MET A 252 -14.38 7.44 -4.01
CA MET A 252 -15.26 7.54 -5.17
C MET A 252 -16.69 7.93 -4.77
N TRP A 253 -17.51 8.27 -5.76
CA TRP A 253 -18.95 8.45 -5.64
C TRP A 253 -19.65 7.42 -6.52
N VAL A 254 -20.67 6.78 -5.98
CA VAL A 254 -21.50 5.80 -6.68
C VAL A 254 -22.95 6.26 -6.63
N GLU A 255 -23.52 6.52 -7.80
CA GLU A 255 -24.90 6.96 -7.98
C GLU A 255 -25.89 5.99 -7.31
N GLY A 256 -26.80 6.51 -6.49
CA GLY A 256 -27.78 5.71 -5.75
C GLY A 256 -27.24 4.99 -4.51
N HIS A 257 -25.92 4.95 -4.28
CA HIS A 257 -25.31 4.26 -3.14
C HIS A 257 -24.50 5.14 -2.19
N THR A 258 -24.05 6.30 -2.66
CA THR A 258 -23.32 7.31 -1.88
C THR A 258 -24.06 8.65 -1.91
N THR A 259 -23.74 9.55 -0.97
CA THR A 259 -24.22 10.93 -1.02
C THR A 259 -23.69 11.60 -2.28
N ALA A 260 -24.59 12.08 -3.15
CA ALA A 260 -24.19 12.74 -4.39
C ALA A 260 -23.35 13.99 -4.10
N PRO A 261 -22.32 14.28 -4.92
CA PRO A 261 -21.56 15.52 -4.81
C PRO A 261 -22.49 16.71 -5.13
N GLN A 262 -22.13 17.89 -4.62
CA GLN A 262 -22.88 19.10 -4.90
C GLN A 262 -22.81 19.43 -6.40
N ASP A 263 -23.98 19.54 -7.05
CA ASP A 263 -24.15 19.93 -8.44
C ASP A 263 -23.30 19.13 -9.44
N VAL A 264 -23.63 17.83 -9.59
CA VAL A 264 -22.96 16.88 -10.52
C VAL A 264 -22.83 17.45 -11.95
N ASP A 265 -23.81 18.23 -12.40
CA ASP A 265 -23.85 18.78 -13.75
C ASP A 265 -22.87 19.96 -13.94
N ALA A 266 -22.47 20.63 -12.85
CA ALA A 266 -21.50 21.72 -12.86
C ALA A 266 -20.03 21.25 -12.73
N ILE A 267 -19.79 19.95 -12.57
CA ILE A 267 -18.45 19.40 -12.39
C ILE A 267 -17.68 19.42 -13.73
N GLU A 268 -16.52 20.07 -13.73
CA GLU A 268 -15.57 19.99 -14.82
C GLU A 268 -14.78 18.68 -14.72
N TRP A 269 -15.06 17.75 -15.64
CA TRP A 269 -14.44 16.43 -15.67
C TRP A 269 -13.10 16.45 -16.42
N GLU A 270 -12.08 15.78 -15.90
CA GLU A 270 -10.84 15.48 -16.63
C GLU A 270 -11.12 14.55 -17.82
N GLY A 271 -12.13 13.68 -17.68
CA GLY A 271 -12.60 12.83 -18.76
C GLY A 271 -13.79 11.95 -18.38
N THR A 272 -14.31 11.24 -19.38
CA THR A 272 -15.35 10.22 -19.23
C THR A 272 -14.81 8.88 -19.68
N LEU A 273 -15.04 7.84 -18.87
CA LEU A 273 -14.78 6.44 -19.17
C LEU A 273 -16.12 5.69 -19.26
N THR A 274 -16.28 4.87 -20.29
CA THR A 274 -17.45 4.00 -20.46
C THR A 274 -17.01 2.56 -20.34
N PHE A 275 -17.52 1.84 -19.34
CA PHE A 275 -17.23 0.43 -19.11
C PHE A 275 -18.34 -0.42 -19.71
N THR A 276 -18.00 -1.20 -20.74
CA THR A 276 -18.95 -1.99 -21.52
C THR A 276 -18.81 -3.49 -21.25
N GLN A 277 -19.76 -4.27 -21.78
CA GLN A 277 -19.67 -5.74 -21.73
C GLN A 277 -18.42 -6.26 -22.44
N HIS A 278 -17.97 -5.58 -23.51
CA HIS A 278 -16.76 -5.95 -24.23
C HIS A 278 -15.51 -5.72 -23.37
N ASP A 279 -15.45 -4.60 -22.64
CA ASP A 279 -14.35 -4.33 -21.72
C ASP A 279 -14.25 -5.42 -20.64
N LEU A 280 -15.37 -5.78 -20.01
CA LEU A 280 -15.40 -6.85 -19.00
C LEU A 280 -14.90 -8.19 -19.56
N GLN A 281 -15.37 -8.58 -20.74
CA GLN A 281 -14.96 -9.82 -21.39
C GLN A 281 -13.47 -9.80 -21.75
N GLN A 282 -12.99 -8.70 -22.34
CA GLN A 282 -11.58 -8.54 -22.69
C GLN A 282 -10.69 -8.63 -21.44
N ARG A 283 -11.10 -8.04 -20.31
CA ARG A 283 -10.34 -8.15 -19.07
C ARG A 283 -10.26 -9.60 -18.57
N TYR A 284 -11.36 -10.35 -18.57
CA TYR A 284 -11.30 -11.78 -18.25
C TYR A 284 -10.41 -12.58 -19.20
N GLU A 285 -10.45 -12.28 -20.50
CA GLU A 285 -9.58 -12.93 -21.49
C GLU A 285 -8.10 -12.64 -21.22
N ASP A 286 -7.75 -11.38 -20.93
CA ASP A 286 -6.39 -10.95 -20.60
C ASP A 286 -5.87 -11.64 -19.33
N LEU A 287 -6.72 -11.74 -18.31
CA LEU A 287 -6.39 -12.21 -16.97
C LEU A 287 -6.56 -13.72 -16.79
N SER A 288 -7.11 -14.42 -17.78
CA SER A 288 -7.34 -15.86 -17.72
C SER A 288 -6.02 -16.66 -17.64
N PRO A 289 -6.00 -17.79 -16.93
CA PRO A 289 -4.81 -18.62 -16.79
C PRO A 289 -4.33 -19.14 -18.15
N LYS A 290 -3.09 -18.78 -18.52
CA LYS A 290 -2.43 -19.22 -19.77
C LYS A 290 -1.55 -20.46 -19.63
N GLY A 291 -1.54 -21.09 -18.46
CA GLY A 291 -0.73 -22.26 -18.15
C GLY A 291 -1.11 -22.85 -16.80
N GLN A 292 -0.36 -23.88 -16.37
CA GLN A 292 -0.63 -24.58 -15.11
C GLN A 292 -0.76 -23.61 -13.93
N VAL A 293 -1.85 -23.72 -13.18
CA VAL A 293 -2.07 -23.00 -11.92
C VAL A 293 -1.60 -23.91 -10.78
N ASP A 294 -0.84 -23.37 -9.82
CA ASP A 294 -0.31 -24.13 -8.69
C ASP A 294 -1.18 -24.00 -7.44
N LEU A 295 -1.73 -22.81 -7.20
CA LEU A 295 -2.49 -22.49 -6.01
C LEU A 295 -3.61 -21.48 -6.32
N ILE A 296 -4.77 -21.70 -5.72
CA ILE A 296 -5.92 -20.81 -5.82
C ILE A 296 -6.01 -20.02 -4.51
N VAL A 297 -6.18 -18.71 -4.61
CA VAL A 297 -6.22 -17.79 -3.48
C VAL A 297 -7.48 -16.94 -3.53
N ILE A 298 -8.31 -17.05 -2.50
CA ILE A 298 -9.52 -16.25 -2.32
C ILE A 298 -9.36 -15.36 -1.08
N GLY A 299 -9.79 -14.11 -1.17
CA GLY A 299 -9.75 -13.16 -0.06
C GLY A 299 -8.57 -12.19 -0.11
N CYS A 300 -8.55 -11.31 -1.12
CA CYS A 300 -7.72 -10.11 -1.10
C CYS A 300 -8.54 -8.89 -1.53
N PRO A 301 -8.86 -7.95 -0.63
CA PRO A 301 -8.59 -7.99 0.79
C PRO A 301 -9.30 -9.17 1.46
N GLN A 302 -8.93 -9.51 2.71
CA GLN A 302 -9.41 -10.69 3.43
C GLN A 302 -10.91 -10.94 3.19
N ALA A 303 -11.24 -12.20 2.88
CA ALA A 303 -12.57 -12.64 2.47
C ALA A 303 -13.62 -12.25 3.51
N SER A 304 -14.71 -11.67 3.00
CA SER A 304 -15.93 -11.42 3.76
C SER A 304 -16.67 -12.73 4.01
N LEU A 305 -17.63 -12.70 4.94
CA LEU A 305 -18.52 -13.84 5.14
C LEU A 305 -19.30 -14.23 3.87
N GLU A 306 -19.69 -13.26 3.03
CA GLU A 306 -20.33 -13.49 1.73
C GLU A 306 -19.40 -14.25 0.77
N GLU A 307 -18.13 -13.85 0.67
CA GLU A 307 -17.12 -14.55 -0.13
C GLU A 307 -16.92 -15.98 0.35
N MET A 308 -16.74 -16.18 1.66
CA MET A 308 -16.57 -17.51 2.24
C MET A 308 -17.75 -18.42 1.93
N ARG A 309 -18.99 -17.94 2.13
CA ARG A 309 -20.22 -18.69 1.82
C ARG A 309 -20.36 -18.98 0.33
N THR A 310 -19.97 -18.04 -0.54
CA THR A 310 -19.99 -18.24 -2.00
C THR A 310 -19.00 -19.32 -2.42
N THR A 311 -17.77 -19.28 -1.90
CA THR A 311 -16.76 -20.32 -2.12
C THR A 311 -17.24 -21.68 -1.63
N ALA A 312 -17.81 -21.72 -0.43
CA ALA A 312 -18.35 -22.93 0.17
C ALA A 312 -19.48 -23.50 -0.70
N ALA A 313 -20.45 -22.67 -1.12
CA ALA A 313 -21.54 -23.08 -2.00
C ALA A 313 -21.03 -23.65 -3.34
N ALA A 314 -20.01 -23.04 -3.93
CA ALA A 314 -19.38 -23.54 -5.14
C ALA A 314 -18.72 -24.92 -4.91
N LEU A 315 -17.98 -25.10 -3.82
CA LEU A 315 -17.34 -26.38 -3.47
C LEU A 315 -18.36 -27.49 -3.20
N ARG A 316 -19.47 -27.17 -2.53
CA ARG A 316 -20.53 -28.15 -2.25
C ARG A 316 -21.04 -28.83 -3.51
N THR A 317 -21.17 -28.10 -4.61
CA THR A 317 -21.65 -28.69 -5.87
C THR A 317 -20.69 -29.76 -6.42
N HIS A 318 -19.40 -29.66 -6.11
CA HIS A 318 -18.38 -30.67 -6.46
C HIS A 318 -18.34 -31.82 -5.45
N MET A 319 -18.45 -31.53 -4.15
CA MET A 319 -18.49 -32.55 -3.11
C MET A 319 -19.65 -33.54 -3.30
N GLU A 320 -20.79 -33.09 -3.83
CA GLU A 320 -21.94 -33.95 -4.15
C GLU A 320 -21.62 -35.03 -5.21
N PHE A 321 -20.57 -34.82 -6.03
CA PHE A 321 -20.06 -35.82 -6.98
C PHE A 321 -18.87 -36.62 -6.45
N GLY A 322 -18.47 -36.43 -5.19
CA GLY A 322 -17.33 -37.09 -4.55
C GLY A 322 -15.98 -36.44 -4.85
N ASP A 323 -15.98 -35.26 -5.47
CA ASP A 323 -14.77 -34.48 -5.70
C ASP A 323 -14.35 -33.69 -4.45
N ALA A 324 -13.06 -33.42 -4.32
CA ALA A 324 -12.49 -32.58 -3.28
C ALA A 324 -11.27 -31.82 -3.81
N VAL A 325 -10.86 -30.76 -3.12
CA VAL A 325 -9.64 -30.01 -3.42
C VAL A 325 -8.42 -30.84 -3.02
N PRO A 326 -7.56 -31.27 -3.97
CA PRO A 326 -6.38 -32.05 -3.66
C PRO A 326 -5.28 -31.17 -3.05
N ASN A 327 -4.56 -31.71 -2.06
CA ASN A 327 -3.36 -31.10 -1.47
C ASN A 327 -3.56 -29.66 -0.94
N GLN A 328 -4.77 -29.31 -0.48
CA GLN A 328 -5.07 -27.98 0.06
C GLN A 328 -4.71 -26.82 -0.90
N ARG A 329 -4.89 -27.02 -2.20
CA ARG A 329 -4.55 -26.03 -3.24
C ARG A 329 -5.55 -24.88 -3.39
N LEU A 330 -6.49 -24.73 -2.47
CA LEU A 330 -7.41 -23.59 -2.37
C LEU A 330 -7.24 -22.96 -1.00
N TRP A 331 -6.71 -21.74 -0.96
CA TRP A 331 -6.54 -20.97 0.28
C TRP A 331 -7.58 -19.87 0.35
N VAL A 332 -8.30 -19.81 1.47
CA VAL A 332 -9.30 -18.78 1.76
C VAL A 332 -8.79 -17.95 2.93
N PHE A 333 -8.34 -16.74 2.64
CA PHE A 333 -7.81 -15.79 3.63
C PHE A 333 -8.94 -14.95 4.19
N THR A 334 -9.13 -14.89 5.51
CA THR A 334 -10.20 -14.11 6.14
C THR A 334 -9.73 -13.43 7.44
N SER A 335 -10.52 -12.51 7.96
CA SER A 335 -10.27 -11.90 9.29
C SER A 335 -10.70 -12.87 10.40
N LYS A 336 -10.19 -12.66 11.62
CA LYS A 336 -10.58 -13.48 12.77
C LYS A 336 -12.07 -13.34 13.07
N GLU A 337 -12.63 -12.13 12.93
CA GLU A 337 -14.04 -11.85 13.12
C GLU A 337 -14.91 -12.61 12.12
N ASN A 338 -14.59 -12.56 10.83
CA ASN A 338 -15.34 -13.29 9.79
C ASN A 338 -15.16 -14.81 9.91
N TYR A 339 -13.97 -15.28 10.30
CA TYR A 339 -13.76 -16.69 10.62
C TYR A 339 -14.72 -17.17 11.70
N ASN A 340 -14.84 -16.43 12.82
CA ASN A 340 -15.72 -16.82 13.92
C ASN A 340 -17.20 -16.86 13.49
N LEU A 341 -17.64 -15.92 12.63
CA LEU A 341 -19.00 -15.93 12.07
C LEU A 341 -19.23 -17.12 11.13
N ALA A 342 -18.25 -17.45 10.29
CA ALA A 342 -18.28 -18.58 9.37
C ALA A 342 -18.12 -19.93 10.08
N GLU A 343 -17.46 -19.98 11.23
CA GLU A 343 -17.40 -21.16 12.09
C GLU A 343 -18.77 -21.41 12.72
N ALA A 344 -19.43 -20.36 13.22
CA ALA A 344 -20.72 -20.45 13.88
C ALA A 344 -21.86 -20.96 12.97
N ASP A 345 -21.78 -20.74 11.65
CA ASP A 345 -22.78 -21.24 10.69
C ASP A 345 -22.34 -22.50 9.91
N GLY A 346 -21.15 -23.05 10.22
CA GLY A 346 -20.61 -24.26 9.60
C GLY A 346 -19.91 -24.05 8.25
N THR A 347 -19.80 -22.81 7.76
CA THR A 347 -19.08 -22.49 6.52
C THR A 347 -17.62 -22.92 6.57
N VAL A 348 -16.91 -22.68 7.69
CA VAL A 348 -15.50 -23.09 7.83
C VAL A 348 -15.35 -24.61 7.72
N SER A 349 -16.19 -25.37 8.44
CA SER A 349 -16.14 -26.84 8.40
C SER A 349 -16.37 -27.37 6.98
N MET A 350 -17.33 -26.79 6.24
CA MET A 350 -17.57 -27.22 4.87
C MET A 350 -16.41 -26.91 3.92
N LEU A 351 -15.77 -25.74 4.06
CA LEU A 351 -14.56 -25.41 3.29
C LEU A 351 -13.43 -26.40 3.58
N GLU A 352 -13.16 -26.70 4.85
CA GLU A 352 -12.08 -27.61 5.25
C GLU A 352 -12.37 -29.07 4.89
N GLU A 353 -13.63 -29.53 5.01
CA GLU A 353 -14.07 -30.86 4.54
C GLU A 353 -13.91 -31.03 3.02
N ALA A 354 -14.14 -29.96 2.26
CA ALA A 354 -13.90 -29.93 0.82
C ALA A 354 -12.39 -29.94 0.46
N GLY A 355 -11.50 -29.83 1.45
CA GLY A 355 -10.05 -29.80 1.26
C GLY A 355 -9.46 -28.41 1.08
N ALA A 356 -10.21 -27.32 1.33
CA ALA A 356 -9.65 -25.97 1.33
C ALA A 356 -8.86 -25.68 2.62
N LEU A 357 -7.94 -24.71 2.56
CA LEU A 357 -7.22 -24.19 3.72
C LEU A 357 -7.78 -22.79 4.06
N VAL A 358 -8.51 -22.69 5.17
CA VAL A 358 -8.98 -21.39 5.68
C VAL A 358 -7.89 -20.79 6.56
N LEU A 359 -7.48 -19.55 6.30
CA LEU A 359 -6.37 -18.86 6.97
C LEU A 359 -6.85 -17.56 7.62
N VAL A 360 -6.39 -17.31 8.84
CA VAL A 360 -6.61 -16.05 9.58
C VAL A 360 -5.29 -15.32 9.82
N ASP A 361 -5.36 -14.08 10.30
CA ASP A 361 -4.23 -13.23 10.69
C ASP A 361 -3.25 -12.87 9.55
N THR A 362 -3.43 -13.42 8.35
CA THR A 362 -2.59 -13.20 7.18
C THR A 362 -3.40 -12.73 5.97
N CYS A 363 -2.71 -12.16 4.99
CA CYS A 363 -3.28 -11.84 3.69
C CYS A 363 -2.40 -12.36 2.54
N PRO A 364 -2.96 -12.51 1.33
CA PRO A 364 -2.22 -13.02 0.19
C PRO A 364 -0.96 -12.20 -0.15
N GLU A 365 -1.02 -10.88 -0.03
CA GLU A 365 0.08 -9.97 -0.39
C GLU A 365 1.33 -10.21 0.46
N VAL A 366 1.19 -10.40 1.77
CA VAL A 366 2.31 -10.43 2.70
C VAL A 366 2.81 -11.83 3.06
N THR A 367 2.27 -12.85 2.38
CA THR A 367 2.63 -14.26 2.56
C THR A 367 3.91 -14.60 1.78
N PRO A 368 4.96 -15.14 2.43
CA PRO A 368 6.19 -15.57 1.74
C PRO A 368 6.00 -16.93 1.04
N TYR A 369 5.41 -16.92 -0.15
CA TYR A 369 5.14 -18.14 -0.91
C TYR A 369 6.41 -18.94 -1.21
N ASN A 370 6.32 -20.27 -1.05
CA ASN A 370 7.39 -21.18 -1.40
C ASN A 370 7.50 -21.35 -2.92
N ARG A 371 8.53 -20.72 -3.51
CA ARG A 371 8.79 -20.74 -4.97
C ARG A 371 9.16 -22.11 -5.53
N ASN A 372 9.45 -23.10 -4.70
CA ASN A 372 9.59 -24.49 -5.15
C ASN A 372 8.22 -25.18 -5.37
N LYS A 373 7.13 -24.58 -4.87
CA LYS A 373 5.76 -25.12 -4.94
C LYS A 373 4.82 -24.25 -5.78
N TYR A 374 4.89 -22.93 -5.61
CA TYR A 374 3.90 -22.00 -6.15
C TYR A 374 4.56 -20.99 -7.08
N ASN A 375 4.24 -21.09 -8.37
CA ASN A 375 4.79 -20.27 -9.45
C ASN A 375 3.74 -19.65 -10.37
N HIS A 376 2.47 -20.06 -10.28
CA HIS A 376 1.34 -19.36 -10.87
C HIS A 376 0.09 -19.47 -9.98
N LEU A 377 -0.48 -18.33 -9.62
CA LEU A 377 -1.64 -18.23 -8.75
C LEU A 377 -2.91 -17.90 -9.55
N LEU A 378 -4.07 -18.33 -9.05
CA LEU A 378 -5.38 -17.90 -9.55
C LEU A 378 -6.16 -17.30 -8.40
N THR A 379 -6.83 -16.17 -8.63
CA THR A 379 -7.58 -15.46 -7.60
C THR A 379 -8.89 -14.87 -8.12
N ASN A 380 -9.80 -14.50 -7.20
CA ASN A 380 -11.03 -13.80 -7.52
C ASN A 380 -10.89 -12.26 -7.52
N SER A 381 -9.70 -11.73 -7.24
CA SER A 381 -9.48 -10.32 -6.94
C SER A 381 -8.35 -9.69 -7.74
N MET A 382 -8.63 -8.53 -8.33
CA MET A 382 -7.62 -7.66 -8.93
C MET A 382 -6.64 -7.07 -7.93
N LYS A 383 -7.02 -6.91 -6.64
CA LYS A 383 -6.05 -6.50 -5.61
C LYS A 383 -5.03 -7.61 -5.36
N ALA A 384 -5.47 -8.87 -5.26
CA ALA A 384 -4.53 -9.99 -5.18
C ALA A 384 -3.62 -10.03 -6.42
N GLU A 385 -4.19 -9.98 -7.62
CA GLU A 385 -3.41 -10.01 -8.85
C GLU A 385 -2.34 -8.91 -8.88
N HIS A 386 -2.73 -7.65 -8.68
CA HIS A 386 -1.82 -6.51 -8.72
C HIS A 386 -0.63 -6.65 -7.75
N TYR A 387 -0.90 -7.06 -6.50
CA TYR A 387 0.13 -7.13 -5.47
C TYR A 387 0.95 -8.43 -5.49
N LEU A 388 0.38 -9.55 -5.95
CA LEU A 388 1.11 -10.82 -6.10
C LEU A 388 2.00 -10.83 -7.34
N THR A 389 1.55 -10.19 -8.42
CA THR A 389 2.32 -10.01 -9.66
C THR A 389 3.46 -9.00 -9.48
N SER A 390 3.30 -8.01 -8.60
CA SER A 390 4.30 -6.96 -8.38
C SER A 390 5.44 -7.36 -7.41
N GLY A 391 6.37 -6.42 -7.19
CA GLY A 391 7.73 -6.64 -6.69
C GLY A 391 7.92 -7.50 -5.43
N LEU A 392 6.95 -7.64 -4.54
CA LEU A 392 7.12 -8.38 -3.28
C LEU A 392 7.21 -9.90 -3.46
N ASN A 393 6.28 -10.48 -4.23
CA ASN A 393 6.26 -11.92 -4.50
C ASN A 393 6.62 -12.26 -5.96
N ARG A 394 6.35 -11.35 -6.91
CA ARG A 394 6.65 -11.50 -8.35
C ARG A 394 6.15 -12.85 -8.90
N ILE A 395 4.90 -13.21 -8.59
CA ILE A 395 4.25 -14.44 -9.02
C ILE A 395 3.20 -14.11 -10.09
N PRO A 396 3.30 -14.69 -11.30
CA PRO A 396 2.20 -14.65 -12.25
C PRO A 396 0.88 -14.99 -11.55
N THR A 397 -0.10 -14.10 -11.69
CA THR A 397 -1.40 -14.28 -11.06
C THR A 397 -2.48 -14.03 -12.09
N SER A 398 -3.41 -14.96 -12.18
CA SER A 398 -4.59 -14.89 -13.05
C SER A 398 -5.83 -14.54 -12.23
N VAL A 399 -6.87 -14.03 -12.90
CA VAL A 399 -8.14 -13.68 -12.25
C VAL A 399 -9.31 -14.41 -12.91
N ALA A 400 -10.20 -14.96 -12.09
CA ALA A 400 -11.45 -15.57 -12.53
C ALA A 400 -12.53 -15.43 -11.44
N THR A 401 -13.78 -15.78 -11.74
CA THR A 401 -14.83 -15.79 -10.72
C THR A 401 -14.55 -16.84 -9.63
N ILE A 402 -15.23 -16.75 -8.48
CA ILE A 402 -15.08 -17.74 -7.39
C ILE A 402 -15.41 -19.15 -7.89
N GLU A 403 -16.44 -19.30 -8.71
CA GLU A 403 -16.85 -20.60 -9.28
C GLU A 403 -15.75 -21.19 -10.17
N GLU A 404 -15.13 -20.36 -11.02
CA GLU A 404 -14.04 -20.80 -11.88
C GLU A 404 -12.77 -21.10 -11.07
N CYS A 405 -12.48 -20.30 -10.04
CA CYS A 405 -11.43 -20.58 -9.07
C CYS A 405 -11.63 -21.95 -8.40
N VAL A 406 -12.86 -22.27 -7.96
CA VAL A 406 -13.19 -23.57 -7.36
C VAL A 406 -13.03 -24.71 -8.36
N ARG A 407 -13.44 -24.53 -9.63
CA ARG A 407 -13.21 -25.55 -10.68
C ARG A 407 -11.72 -25.84 -10.87
N HIS A 408 -10.87 -24.80 -10.89
CA HIS A 408 -9.41 -24.97 -10.96
C HIS A 408 -8.81 -25.57 -9.68
N ALA A 409 -9.42 -25.32 -8.52
CA ALA A 409 -9.01 -25.94 -7.27
C ALA A 409 -9.28 -27.44 -7.26
N VAL A 410 -10.46 -27.86 -7.74
CA VAL A 410 -10.87 -29.27 -7.79
C VAL A 410 -10.16 -30.04 -8.91
N ASP A 411 -9.96 -29.43 -10.09
CA ASP A 411 -9.27 -30.02 -11.23
C ASP A 411 -7.92 -29.33 -11.52
N PRO A 412 -6.81 -29.86 -10.97
CA PRO A 412 -5.45 -29.39 -11.24
C PRO A 412 -5.05 -29.31 -12.72
N MET A 413 -5.68 -30.11 -13.58
CA MET A 413 -5.32 -30.22 -14.99
C MET A 413 -6.15 -29.30 -15.88
N ARG A 414 -7.03 -28.48 -15.30
CA ARG A 414 -7.95 -27.62 -16.04
C ARG A 414 -7.25 -26.58 -16.91
N ALA A 415 -6.17 -25.96 -16.42
CA ALA A 415 -5.27 -25.14 -17.22
C ALA A 415 -3.99 -25.93 -17.50
N THR A 416 -3.80 -26.36 -18.74
CA THR A 416 -2.58 -27.04 -19.19
C THR A 416 -1.68 -26.08 -19.93
N GLY A 417 -0.36 -26.19 -19.73
CA GLY A 417 0.63 -25.37 -20.40
C GLY A 417 1.79 -25.07 -19.47
N PRO A 418 2.90 -24.52 -20.00
CA PRO A 418 4.02 -24.12 -19.16
C PRO A 418 3.56 -23.08 -18.14
N THR A 419 4.14 -23.12 -16.94
CA THR A 419 3.96 -22.06 -15.94
C THR A 419 4.27 -20.71 -16.61
N PRO A 420 3.35 -19.73 -16.55
CA PRO A 420 3.61 -18.41 -17.08
C PRO A 420 4.87 -17.81 -16.46
N THR A 421 5.61 -17.04 -17.25
CA THR A 421 6.70 -16.21 -16.74
C THR A 421 6.23 -14.77 -16.75
N LEU A 422 6.56 -14.02 -15.70
CA LEU A 422 6.37 -12.57 -15.74
C LEU A 422 7.35 -12.02 -16.76
N SER A 423 6.83 -11.40 -17.82
CA SER A 423 7.67 -10.63 -18.71
C SER A 423 8.13 -9.38 -17.95
N GLN A 424 9.43 -9.06 -18.03
CA GLN A 424 10.02 -7.87 -17.41
C GLN A 424 9.37 -6.56 -17.90
N ALA A 425 8.59 -6.61 -18.99
CA ALA A 425 7.92 -5.48 -19.60
C ALA A 425 6.59 -5.06 -18.90
N ALA A 426 6.13 -5.79 -17.89
CA ALA A 426 4.78 -5.65 -17.35
C ALA A 426 4.48 -4.32 -16.63
N HIS A 427 5.49 -3.48 -16.34
CA HIS A 427 5.29 -2.20 -15.63
C HIS A 427 5.62 -0.96 -16.47
N GLY A 428 5.76 -1.10 -17.80
CA GLY A 428 5.95 0.05 -18.69
C GLY A 428 7.18 0.87 -18.30
N GLY A 429 8.38 0.42 -18.71
CA GLY A 429 9.63 1.12 -18.40
C GLY A 429 9.49 2.62 -18.63
N GLN A 430 9.62 3.39 -17.56
CA GLN A 430 9.51 4.85 -17.64
C GLN A 430 10.79 5.37 -18.26
N THR A 431 10.69 5.90 -19.47
CA THR A 431 11.82 6.51 -20.16
C THR A 431 12.11 7.85 -19.49
N SER A 432 13.35 8.01 -19.02
CA SER A 432 13.85 9.29 -18.52
C SER A 432 13.74 10.36 -19.61
N ALA A 433 13.17 11.52 -19.27
CA ALA A 433 13.17 12.73 -20.08
C ALA A 433 14.40 13.61 -19.80
N LYS A 434 15.30 13.16 -18.91
CA LYS A 434 16.48 13.91 -18.49
C LYS A 434 17.43 14.17 -19.66
N THR A 435 17.89 15.41 -19.76
CA THR A 435 18.94 15.83 -20.69
C THR A 435 20.20 16.25 -19.92
N HIS A 436 21.36 16.10 -20.55
CA HIS A 436 22.64 16.53 -19.98
C HIS A 436 22.66 18.05 -19.77
N GLN A 437 23.12 18.48 -18.59
CA GLN A 437 23.24 19.89 -18.22
C GLN A 437 24.72 20.33 -18.19
N ASP A 438 24.97 21.56 -18.61
CA ASP A 438 26.30 22.19 -18.57
C ASP A 438 26.35 23.30 -17.51
N GLY A 439 27.57 23.64 -17.07
CA GLY A 439 27.83 24.77 -16.17
C GLY A 439 27.54 24.46 -14.69
N LEU A 440 28.26 25.15 -13.80
CA LEU A 440 28.03 25.04 -12.36
C LEU A 440 26.88 25.97 -11.97
N THR A 441 25.97 25.46 -11.15
CA THR A 441 24.85 26.26 -10.63
C THR A 441 24.57 25.91 -9.18
N THR A 442 23.81 26.77 -8.52
CA THR A 442 23.26 26.51 -7.19
C THR A 442 21.76 26.66 -7.26
N ILE A 443 21.04 25.69 -6.74
CA ILE A 443 19.58 25.74 -6.61
C ILE A 443 19.17 25.65 -5.15
N ASN A 444 18.12 26.39 -4.79
CA ASN A 444 17.62 26.47 -3.43
C ASN A 444 16.29 25.74 -3.29
N GLY A 445 16.06 25.17 -2.11
CA GLY A 445 14.85 24.46 -1.72
C GLY A 445 14.62 24.52 -0.22
N SER A 446 13.78 23.60 0.25
CA SER A 446 13.37 23.48 1.65
C SER A 446 13.93 22.20 2.26
N GLY A 447 14.27 22.27 3.56
CA GLY A 447 14.65 21.10 4.35
C GLY A 447 13.59 20.72 5.36
N LEU A 448 13.88 19.69 6.16
CA LEU A 448 13.06 19.40 7.33
C LEU A 448 13.45 20.32 8.48
N ASN A 449 12.46 20.75 9.25
CA ASN A 449 12.71 21.64 10.39
C ASN A 449 13.19 20.86 11.62
N SER A 450 12.94 19.56 11.64
CA SER A 450 13.51 18.63 12.62
C SER A 450 15.03 18.45 12.52
N GLN A 451 15.64 18.86 11.40
CA GLN A 451 17.06 18.67 11.13
C GLN A 451 17.86 19.89 11.58
N ASP A 452 19.05 19.66 12.11
CA ASP A 452 20.03 20.71 12.35
C ASP A 452 20.68 21.17 11.03
N ASP A 453 21.44 22.25 11.08
CA ASP A 453 22.24 22.68 9.93
C ASP A 453 23.30 21.63 9.59
N PHE A 454 23.47 21.39 8.29
CA PHE A 454 24.40 20.39 7.76
C PHE A 454 25.08 20.89 6.49
N CYS A 455 26.23 20.31 6.18
CA CYS A 455 26.94 20.50 4.92
C CYS A 455 27.60 19.18 4.57
N ILE A 456 27.14 18.54 3.48
CA ILE A 456 27.70 17.28 3.01
C ILE A 456 28.12 17.41 1.54
N GLU A 457 29.15 16.67 1.16
CA GLU A 457 29.60 16.56 -0.22
C GLU A 457 29.54 15.10 -0.65
N GLY A 458 29.09 14.85 -1.87
CA GLY A 458 28.94 13.49 -2.37
C GLY A 458 28.57 13.47 -3.85
N ARG A 459 28.73 12.29 -4.46
CA ARG A 459 28.26 12.07 -5.84
C ARG A 459 26.75 11.94 -5.84
N ALA A 460 26.10 12.72 -6.70
CA ALA A 460 24.67 12.66 -6.94
C ALA A 460 24.33 11.39 -7.72
N MET A 461 23.32 10.66 -7.28
CA MET A 461 22.68 9.58 -8.05
C MET A 461 21.29 10.07 -8.43
N VAL A 462 21.06 10.34 -9.70
CA VAL A 462 19.93 11.16 -10.16
C VAL A 462 19.05 10.42 -11.15
N THR A 463 17.74 10.51 -10.94
CA THR A 463 16.73 10.12 -11.93
C THR A 463 15.52 11.06 -11.88
N ASP A 464 14.80 11.16 -12.98
CA ASP A 464 13.49 11.79 -13.10
C ASP A 464 12.34 10.77 -13.09
N VAL A 465 12.65 9.51 -12.81
CA VAL A 465 11.70 8.39 -12.64
C VAL A 465 11.50 8.11 -11.13
N PRO A 466 10.26 7.94 -10.64
CA PRO A 466 10.00 7.55 -9.24
C PRO A 466 10.68 6.24 -8.86
N ILE A 467 11.13 6.13 -7.59
CA ILE A 467 11.76 4.91 -7.07
C ILE A 467 10.75 4.14 -6.21
N THR A 468 10.57 2.85 -6.49
CA THR A 468 9.76 1.96 -5.65
C THR A 468 10.66 1.18 -4.69
N TYR A 469 10.67 1.53 -3.39
CA TYR A 469 11.56 0.82 -2.45
C TYR A 469 11.15 -0.64 -2.21
N LEU A 470 9.86 -0.89 -1.95
CA LEU A 470 9.40 -2.25 -1.68
C LEU A 470 9.38 -3.08 -2.96
N GLY A 471 10.16 -4.15 -2.98
CA GLY A 471 10.16 -5.12 -4.07
C GLY A 471 11.01 -4.74 -5.28
N TYR A 472 11.56 -3.51 -5.34
CA TYR A 472 12.45 -3.06 -6.43
C TYR A 472 13.74 -2.41 -5.95
N VAL A 473 13.87 -2.09 -4.66
CA VAL A 473 15.18 -1.85 -4.04
C VAL A 473 15.50 -3.05 -3.16
N ASN A 474 16.63 -3.68 -3.41
CA ASN A 474 17.10 -4.79 -2.58
C ASN A 474 17.32 -4.30 -1.15
N ARG A 475 16.57 -4.87 -0.21
CA ARG A 475 16.53 -4.42 1.20
C ARG A 475 17.85 -4.60 1.95
N ASP A 476 18.73 -5.47 1.45
CA ASP A 476 19.99 -5.83 2.10
C ASP A 476 21.19 -5.14 1.43
N THR A 477 21.16 -4.97 0.10
CA THR A 477 22.27 -4.39 -0.66
C THR A 477 22.08 -2.93 -1.05
N GLY A 478 20.83 -2.44 -1.08
CA GLY A 478 20.49 -1.11 -1.58
C GLY A 478 20.54 -0.97 -3.11
N VAL A 479 20.72 -2.08 -3.84
CA VAL A 479 20.71 -2.09 -5.31
C VAL A 479 19.28 -1.93 -5.82
N ILE A 480 19.08 -1.02 -6.78
CA ILE A 480 17.83 -0.90 -7.53
C ILE A 480 17.76 -2.07 -8.52
N GLU A 481 16.74 -2.92 -8.37
CA GLU A 481 16.47 -4.14 -9.14
C GLU A 481 15.14 -4.00 -9.89
N GLU A 482 15.09 -3.01 -10.76
CA GLU A 482 13.92 -2.62 -11.56
C GLU A 482 14.32 -2.50 -13.03
N THR A 483 14.17 -3.59 -13.77
CA THR A 483 14.54 -3.61 -15.18
C THR A 483 13.86 -2.50 -15.97
N GLY A 484 14.67 -1.69 -16.67
CA GLY A 484 14.19 -0.54 -17.43
C GLY A 484 14.17 0.77 -16.66
N HIS A 485 14.34 0.75 -15.33
CA HIS A 485 14.58 1.96 -14.56
C HIS A 485 15.98 2.54 -14.88
N PRO A 486 16.15 3.86 -15.00
CA PRO A 486 17.44 4.48 -15.36
C PRO A 486 18.61 4.13 -14.41
N LEU A 487 18.29 3.74 -13.19
CA LEU A 487 19.23 3.39 -12.13
C LEU A 487 19.35 1.88 -11.85
N ASP A 488 18.77 1.02 -12.70
CA ASP A 488 18.82 -0.44 -12.52
C ASP A 488 20.25 -0.96 -12.37
N GLY A 489 20.45 -1.90 -11.44
CA GLY A 489 21.74 -2.53 -11.13
C GLY A 489 22.70 -1.68 -10.30
N ARG A 490 22.30 -0.49 -9.82
CA ARG A 490 23.15 0.40 -9.03
C ARG A 490 22.71 0.47 -7.58
N ALA A 491 23.68 0.46 -6.66
CA ALA A 491 23.45 0.65 -5.23
C ALA A 491 23.30 2.13 -4.86
N ILE A 492 22.31 2.45 -4.03
CA ILE A 492 22.10 3.81 -3.49
C ILE A 492 23.08 4.17 -2.37
N GLU A 493 23.84 3.18 -1.88
CA GLU A 493 24.80 3.31 -0.78
C GLU A 493 25.79 4.46 -1.03
N ASN A 494 25.97 5.33 -0.03
CA ASN A 494 26.93 6.44 -0.06
C ASN A 494 26.72 7.48 -1.19
N THR A 495 25.52 7.58 -1.75
CA THR A 495 25.16 8.59 -2.76
C THR A 495 24.32 9.73 -2.17
N ILE A 496 24.29 10.88 -2.84
CA ILE A 496 23.21 11.86 -2.63
C ILE A 496 22.12 11.52 -3.65
N LEU A 497 21.05 10.88 -3.18
CA LEU A 497 20.01 10.29 -4.04
C LEU A 497 18.95 11.34 -4.40
N ILE A 498 18.79 11.63 -5.69
CA ILE A 498 17.87 12.66 -6.21
C ILE A 498 16.85 12.02 -7.15
N TYR A 499 15.56 12.10 -6.82
CA TYR A 499 14.48 11.49 -7.60
C TYR A 499 13.12 12.14 -7.30
N PRO A 500 12.09 12.01 -8.16
CA PRO A 500 10.88 12.81 -8.02
C PRO A 500 10.13 12.57 -6.72
N LYS A 501 9.80 11.29 -6.45
CA LYS A 501 9.13 10.80 -5.25
C LYS A 501 9.26 9.28 -5.18
N GLY A 502 8.97 8.73 -4.01
CA GLY A 502 8.78 7.30 -3.83
C GLY A 502 7.41 6.86 -4.37
N SER A 503 7.36 5.64 -4.90
CA SER A 503 6.13 4.98 -5.37
C SER A 503 5.88 3.65 -4.66
N GLY A 504 4.67 3.12 -4.81
CA GLY A 504 4.30 1.78 -4.32
C GLY A 504 3.60 1.76 -2.96
N SER A 505 3.89 0.73 -2.17
CA SER A 505 3.17 0.39 -0.94
C SER A 505 3.48 1.35 0.23
N THR A 506 2.52 1.50 1.14
CA THR A 506 2.60 2.36 2.35
C THR A 506 3.67 1.90 3.36
N VAL A 507 4.21 0.70 3.18
CA VAL A 507 5.29 0.11 3.98
C VAL A 507 6.69 0.29 3.39
N ALA A 508 6.81 0.89 2.20
CA ALA A 508 8.07 1.21 1.55
C ALA A 508 9.11 1.95 2.45
N PRO A 509 8.71 2.87 3.35
CA PRO A 509 9.67 3.54 4.24
C PRO A 509 10.51 2.61 5.12
N TYR A 510 9.99 1.43 5.49
CA TYR A 510 10.71 0.47 6.32
C TYR A 510 11.95 -0.12 5.62
N VAL A 511 11.92 -0.21 4.28
CA VAL A 511 13.06 -0.68 3.47
C VAL A 511 14.19 0.35 3.52
N LEU A 512 13.88 1.62 3.24
CA LEU A 512 14.86 2.71 3.32
C LEU A 512 15.45 2.81 4.74
N MET A 513 14.60 2.74 5.76
CA MET A 513 15.03 2.76 7.15
C MET A 513 15.98 1.59 7.49
N GLY A 514 15.67 0.39 6.99
CA GLY A 514 16.55 -0.77 7.12
C GLY A 514 17.92 -0.56 6.48
N LEU A 515 17.96 -0.03 5.26
CA LEU A 515 19.23 0.27 4.56
C LEU A 515 20.05 1.30 5.34
N LEU A 516 19.41 2.33 5.90
CA LEU A 516 20.07 3.35 6.71
C LEU A 516 20.67 2.76 8.00
N TYR A 517 19.93 1.92 8.74
CA TYR A 517 20.46 1.24 9.92
C TYR A 517 21.68 0.35 9.60
N GLN A 518 21.69 -0.29 8.43
CA GLN A 518 22.78 -1.14 7.98
C GLN A 518 23.92 -0.38 7.28
N LYS A 519 23.85 0.96 7.18
CA LYS A 519 24.82 1.80 6.44
C LYS A 519 24.91 1.44 4.95
N LYS A 520 23.81 0.96 4.38
CA LYS A 520 23.59 0.67 2.95
C LYS A 520 22.69 1.69 2.26
N GLY A 521 22.18 2.67 3.01
CA GLY A 521 21.37 3.76 2.49
C GLY A 521 22.19 4.91 1.90
N PRO A 522 21.51 5.91 1.33
CA PRO A 522 22.14 7.11 0.80
C PRO A 522 22.65 8.03 1.93
N LEU A 523 23.58 8.94 1.59
CA LEU A 523 24.05 10.00 2.48
C LEU A 523 22.98 11.08 2.69
N ALA A 524 22.19 11.35 1.67
CA ALA A 524 21.09 12.29 1.69
C ALA A 524 20.05 11.93 0.63
N VAL A 525 18.83 12.41 0.83
CA VAL A 525 17.74 12.23 -0.12
C VAL A 525 17.15 13.57 -0.51
N ILE A 526 16.98 13.77 -1.81
CA ILE A 526 16.43 14.99 -2.39
C ILE A 526 15.25 14.58 -3.25
N ASN A 527 14.04 15.01 -2.88
CA ASN A 527 12.85 14.79 -3.70
C ASN A 527 12.40 16.05 -4.41
N ARG A 528 11.95 15.91 -5.66
CA ARG A 528 11.26 17.01 -6.35
C ARG A 528 9.92 17.30 -5.66
N ASP A 529 9.14 16.24 -5.47
CA ASP A 529 7.80 16.28 -4.95
C ASP A 529 7.80 15.90 -3.45
N VAL A 530 6.79 16.35 -2.72
CA VAL A 530 6.56 15.90 -1.34
C VAL A 530 6.25 14.40 -1.35
N CYS A 531 7.05 13.62 -0.62
CA CYS A 531 6.93 12.16 -0.63
C CYS A 531 6.64 11.57 0.75
N PRO A 532 5.40 11.11 1.03
CA PRO A 532 5.07 10.43 2.29
C PRO A 532 5.70 9.02 2.40
N LEU A 533 6.32 8.50 1.32
CA LEU A 533 6.98 7.20 1.31
C LEU A 533 8.49 7.26 1.58
N THR A 534 9.07 8.46 1.58
CA THR A 534 10.52 8.69 1.77
C THR A 534 10.79 9.54 3.00
N LEU A 535 10.07 10.67 3.10
CA LEU A 535 10.25 11.65 4.18
C LEU A 535 10.21 11.01 5.57
N PRO A 536 9.29 10.09 5.90
CA PRO A 536 9.23 9.55 7.25
C PRO A 536 10.52 8.87 7.73
N ALA A 537 11.17 8.10 6.87
CA ALA A 537 12.44 7.46 7.23
C ALA A 537 13.56 8.50 7.42
N CYS A 538 13.63 9.52 6.55
CA CYS A 538 14.62 10.59 6.66
C CYS A 538 14.43 11.46 7.92
N SER A 539 13.18 11.80 8.27
CA SER A 539 12.84 12.55 9.48
C SER A 539 13.15 11.76 10.75
N LEU A 540 12.79 10.47 10.80
CA LEU A 540 13.00 9.64 11.98
C LEU A 540 14.48 9.33 12.23
N LEU A 541 15.26 9.10 11.17
CA LEU A 541 16.69 8.76 11.25
C LEU A 541 17.64 9.95 11.07
N ASN A 542 17.11 11.17 10.98
CA ASN A 542 17.90 12.39 10.79
C ASN A 542 18.84 12.33 9.57
N VAL A 543 18.35 11.77 8.45
CA VAL A 543 19.08 11.71 7.18
C VAL A 543 18.86 13.02 6.43
N PRO A 544 19.90 13.78 6.05
CA PRO A 544 19.74 15.05 5.36
C PRO A 544 18.75 14.96 4.21
N TYR A 545 17.73 15.82 4.25
CA TYR A 545 16.60 15.76 3.33
C TYR A 545 16.31 17.13 2.71
N GLY A 546 15.98 17.14 1.42
CA GLY A 546 15.60 18.35 0.69
C GLY A 546 14.40 18.12 -0.21
N HIS A 547 13.54 19.13 -0.34
CA HIS A 547 12.42 19.12 -1.26
C HIS A 547 12.03 20.54 -1.71
N GLY A 548 11.08 20.65 -2.65
CA GLY A 548 10.47 21.94 -3.00
C GLY A 548 11.46 22.97 -3.53
N PHE A 549 12.35 22.55 -4.42
CA PHE A 549 13.37 23.40 -5.03
C PHE A 549 12.75 24.35 -6.06
N GLU A 550 13.38 25.51 -6.24
CA GLU A 550 12.98 26.53 -7.23
C GLU A 550 13.07 26.05 -8.68
N GLN A 551 13.94 25.06 -8.92
CA GLN A 551 14.11 24.35 -10.18
C GLN A 551 14.08 22.85 -9.91
N ASP A 552 13.63 22.05 -10.88
CA ASP A 552 13.55 20.60 -10.73
C ASP A 552 14.96 19.99 -10.53
N PRO A 553 15.29 19.47 -9.33
CA PRO A 553 16.62 18.94 -9.07
C PRO A 553 16.89 17.67 -9.88
N CYS A 554 15.85 16.92 -10.27
CA CYS A 554 15.95 15.75 -11.14
C CYS A 554 16.40 16.13 -12.55
N MET A 555 16.19 17.38 -12.98
CA MET A 555 16.57 17.87 -14.29
C MET A 555 17.92 18.60 -14.26
N VAL A 556 18.16 19.44 -13.25
CA VAL A 556 19.33 20.34 -13.16
C VAL A 556 20.65 19.63 -12.78
N VAL A 557 20.59 18.61 -11.93
CA VAL A 557 21.79 17.88 -11.45
C VAL A 557 22.02 16.66 -12.33
N ASN A 558 23.17 16.48 -12.96
CA ASN A 558 23.43 15.27 -13.73
C ASN A 558 23.70 14.09 -12.80
N ASP A 559 23.36 12.89 -13.26
CA ASP A 559 23.73 11.68 -12.56
C ASP A 559 25.26 11.51 -12.55
N GLY A 560 25.85 11.42 -11.36
CA GLY A 560 27.28 11.31 -11.11
C GLY A 560 27.99 12.62 -10.74
N ASP A 561 27.32 13.78 -10.86
CA ASP A 561 27.86 15.10 -10.47
C ASP A 561 28.37 15.08 -9.02
N LEU A 562 29.47 15.79 -8.75
CA LEU A 562 29.87 16.07 -7.37
C LEU A 562 29.11 17.30 -6.90
N ILE A 563 28.32 17.15 -5.84
CA ILE A 563 27.52 18.25 -5.28
C ILE A 563 27.82 18.46 -3.80
N ARG A 564 27.66 19.70 -3.37
CA ARG A 564 27.52 20.07 -1.96
C ARG A 564 26.04 20.28 -1.66
N PHE A 565 25.54 19.54 -0.68
CA PHE A 565 24.19 19.66 -0.17
C PHE A 565 24.23 20.29 1.22
N LYS A 566 23.67 21.48 1.36
CA LYS A 566 23.78 22.30 2.56
C LYS A 566 22.40 22.66 3.10
N ARG A 567 22.25 22.69 4.42
CA ARG A 567 21.18 23.37 5.13
C ARG A 567 21.77 24.44 6.03
N GLU A 568 21.27 25.66 5.93
CA GLU A 568 21.66 26.78 6.76
C GLU A 568 20.45 27.67 7.05
N ASN A 569 20.15 27.92 8.33
CA ASN A 569 19.00 28.72 8.74
C ASN A 569 17.65 28.23 8.15
N GLY A 570 17.48 26.91 8.01
CA GLY A 570 16.27 26.29 7.47
C GLY A 570 16.13 26.30 5.94
N LEU A 571 17.03 26.98 5.22
CA LEU A 571 17.12 26.92 3.76
C LEU A 571 18.07 25.81 3.34
N VAL A 572 17.70 25.08 2.30
CA VAL A 572 18.53 24.01 1.72
C VAL A 572 19.03 24.45 0.35
N SER A 573 20.29 24.15 0.03
CA SER A 573 20.87 24.41 -1.28
C SER A 573 21.65 23.21 -1.81
N ILE A 574 21.64 23.07 -3.14
CA ILE A 574 22.48 22.14 -3.90
C ILE A 574 23.43 22.99 -4.73
N GLU A 575 24.71 22.92 -4.43
CA GLU A 575 25.79 23.54 -5.21
C GLU A 575 26.51 22.46 -6.01
N ILE A 576 26.54 22.59 -7.34
CA ILE A 576 27.29 21.67 -8.19
C ILE A 576 28.76 22.08 -8.19
N LEU A 577 29.63 21.19 -7.68
CA LEU A 577 31.06 21.42 -7.56
C LEU A 577 31.83 20.94 -8.80
N GLU A 578 31.41 19.81 -9.37
CA GLU A 578 32.02 19.19 -10.54
C GLU A 578 30.94 18.49 -11.37
N ARG A 579 30.99 18.65 -12.71
CA ARG A 579 30.13 17.94 -13.66
C ARG A 579 30.80 16.65 -14.15
N VAL A 580 30.00 15.63 -14.45
CA VAL A 580 30.47 14.39 -15.11
C VAL A 580 30.86 14.57 -16.57
#